data_AF-A0A4R5QAU7-F1
#
_entry.id   AF-A0A4R5QAU7-F1
#
_cell.length_a   1.000
_cell.length_b   1.000
_cell.length_c   1.000
_cell.angle_alpha   90.00
_cell.angle_beta   90.00
_cell.angle_gamma   90.00
#
_symmetry.space_group_name_H-M   'P 1'
#
loop_
_entity.id
_entity.type
_entity.pdbx_description
1 polymer ?
#
loop_
_entity_poly.entity_id
_entity_poly.type
_entity_poly.pdbx_seq_one_letter_code
_entity_poly.pdbx_strand_id
1 'polypeptide(L)' 'MDGKVWIEDSGTYSIYRMDVASGEFVEYLRPRPTNIRRVFVTGGKPATFWAGSNHGASIVRLEPLD' A
#
# COMPACT_ATOMS: atom_id res chain seq x y z
N MET A 1 0.59 -16.77 -0.72
CA MET A 1 0.31 -15.40 -0.25
C MET A 1 0.75 -15.29 1.19
N ASP A 2 1.24 -14.14 1.60
CA ASP A 2 1.82 -13.81 2.92
C ASP A 2 0.76 -13.62 4.04
N GLY A 3 -0.52 -13.90 3.77
CA GLY A 3 -1.60 -13.72 4.74
C GLY A 3 -1.93 -12.26 5.03
N LYS A 4 -1.46 -11.33 4.19
CA LYS A 4 -1.71 -9.90 4.34
C LYS A 4 -2.63 -9.37 3.24
N VAL A 5 -3.44 -8.38 3.58
CA VAL A 5 -4.27 -7.63 2.63
C VAL A 5 -3.80 -6.18 2.58
N TRP A 6 -3.72 -5.63 1.37
CA TRP A 6 -3.37 -4.24 1.13
C TRP A 6 -4.62 -3.45 0.73
N ILE A 7 -4.80 -2.30 1.37
CA ILE A 7 -5.95 -1.41 1.15
C ILE A 7 -5.42 -0.02 0.86
N GLU A 8 -6.08 0.65 -0.08
CA GLU A 8 -5.95 2.08 -0.27
C GLU A 8 -7.30 2.73 0.08
N ASP A 9 -7.24 3.79 0.88
CA ASP A 9 -8.41 4.60 1.21
C ASP A 9 -8.57 5.68 0.14
N SER A 10 -9.66 5.66 -0.62
CA SER A 10 -9.86 6.60 -1.74
C SER A 10 -10.09 8.06 -1.33
N GLY A 11 -10.39 8.33 -0.05
CA GLY A 11 -10.62 9.67 0.49
C GLY A 11 -9.34 10.27 1.05
N THR A 12 -8.67 9.55 1.95
CA THR A 12 -7.41 10.01 2.54
C THR A 12 -6.21 9.69 1.67
N TYR A 13 -6.33 8.71 0.78
CA TYR A 13 -5.27 8.06 -0.01
C TYR A 13 -4.22 7.31 0.83
N SER A 14 -4.49 7.07 2.13
CA SER A 14 -3.61 6.28 3.01
C SER A 14 -3.51 4.84 2.54
N ILE A 15 -2.36 4.21 2.82
CA ILE A 15 -2.10 2.81 2.49
C ILE A 15 -2.14 2.01 3.80
N TYR A 16 -2.95 0.96 3.83
CA TYR A 16 -3.06 0.07 4.97
C TYR A 16 -2.63 -1.35 4.60
N ARG A 17 -1.99 -2.03 5.54
CA ARG A 17 -1.71 -3.47 5.47
C ARG A 17 -2.33 -4.16 6.67
N MET A 18 -3.22 -5.12 6.43
CA MET A 18 -3.90 -5.89 7.46
C MET A 18 -3.33 -7.30 7.55
N ASP A 19 -3.06 -7.79 8.77
CA ASP A 19 -2.89 -9.22 9.02
C ASP A 19 -4.26 -9.91 9.06
N VAL A 20 -4.48 -10.93 8.24
CA VAL A 20 -5.79 -11.59 8.15
C VAL A 20 -6.09 -12.47 9.36
N ALA A 21 -5.07 -12.95 10.08
CA ALA A 21 -5.25 -13.81 11.24
C ALA A 21 -5.57 -13.01 12.52
N SER A 22 -4.90 -11.88 12.76
CA SER A 22 -5.13 -11.02 13.92
C SER A 22 -6.12 -9.88 13.67
N GLY A 23 -6.30 -9.47 12.41
CA GLY A 23 -7.08 -8.28 12.04
C GLY A 23 -6.36 -6.96 12.31
N GLU A 24 -5.09 -6.99 12.72
CA GLU A 24 -4.32 -5.78 13.00
C GLU A 24 -3.92 -5.05 11.73
N PHE A 25 -3.96 -3.71 11.80
CA PHE A 25 -3.61 -2.82 10.71
C PHE A 25 -2.30 -2.09 10.98
N VAL A 26 -1.49 -1.96 9.94
CA VAL A 26 -0.41 -0.96 9.85
C VAL A 26 -0.81 0.08 8.83
N GLU A 27 -0.85 1.35 9.23
CA GLU A 27 -0.99 2.48 8.32
C GLU A 27 0.39 2.95 7.87
N TYR A 28 0.56 3.14 6.57
CA TYR A 28 1.75 3.75 6.00
C TYR A 28 1.44 5.18 5.57
N LEU A 29 2.11 6.13 6.23
CA LEU A 29 2.04 7.54 5.88
C LEU A 29 2.77 7.80 4.56
N ARG A 30 2.21 8.70 3.75
CA ARG A 30 2.82 9.10 2.48
C ARG A 30 3.52 10.45 2.62
N PRO A 31 4.68 10.63 1.97
CA PRO A 31 5.39 11.90 2.02
C PRO A 31 4.71 13.02 1.21
N ARG A 32 3.76 12.67 0.34
CA ARG A 32 3.06 13.61 -0.56
C ARG A 32 1.71 13.06 -1.02
N PRO A 33 0.76 13.92 -1.42
CA PRO A 33 -0.50 13.49 -2.03
C PRO A 33 -0.23 12.68 -3.31
N THR A 34 -0.82 11.49 -3.39
CA THR A 34 -0.61 10.59 -4.52
C THR A 34 -1.81 10.48 -5.46
N ASN A 35 -3.06 10.63 -4.98
CA ASN A 35 -4.30 10.33 -5.72
C ASN A 35 -4.24 8.91 -6.32
N ILE A 36 -4.20 7.90 -5.44
CA ILE A 36 -4.11 6.50 -5.86
C ILE A 36 -5.48 6.10 -6.42
N ARG A 37 -5.48 5.35 -7.52
CA ARG A 37 -6.70 4.79 -8.13
C ARG A 37 -6.60 3.30 -8.45
N ARG A 38 -5.37 2.78 -8.43
CA ARG A 38 -5.07 1.38 -8.68
C ARG A 38 -3.80 1.00 -7.95
N VAL A 39 -3.83 -0.19 -7.39
CA VAL A 39 -2.75 -0.81 -6.62
C VAL A 39 -2.42 -2.15 -7.23
N PHE A 40 -1.13 -2.51 -7.20
CA PHE A 40 -0.65 -3.85 -7.50
C PHE A 40 0.26 -4.31 -6.36
N VAL A 41 0.14 -5.58 -5.99
CA VAL A 41 1.01 -6.19 -4.99
C VAL A 41 1.77 -7.31 -5.67
N THR A 42 3.10 -7.24 -5.66
CA THR A 42 3.96 -8.30 -6.17
C THR A 42 4.39 -9.20 -5.02
N GLY A 43 4.40 -10.51 -5.28
CA GLY A 43 4.86 -11.50 -4.30
C GLY A 43 6.36 -11.38 -4.01
N GLY A 44 6.78 -11.82 -2.82
CA GLY A 44 8.15 -11.73 -2.32
C GLY A 44 8.18 -11.76 -0.79
N LYS A 45 9.38 -11.75 -0.20
CA LYS A 45 9.60 -11.49 1.23
C LYS A 45 10.62 -10.34 1.35
N PRO A 46 10.19 -9.10 1.61
CA PRO A 46 8.81 -8.67 1.85
C PRO A 46 7.98 -8.56 0.56
N ALA A 47 6.66 -8.58 0.69
CA ALA A 47 5.76 -8.24 -0.42
C ALA A 47 5.88 -6.76 -0.77
N THR A 48 5.81 -6.41 -2.05
CA THR A 48 5.97 -5.02 -2.51
C THR A 48 4.64 -4.45 -2.98
N PHE A 49 4.31 -3.27 -2.46
CA PHE A 49 3.15 -2.49 -2.88
C PHE A 49 3.55 -1.49 -3.97
N TRP A 50 2.78 -1.45 -5.05
CA TRP A 50 2.95 -0.53 -6.17
C TRP A 50 1.67 0.26 -6.41
N ALA A 51 1.78 1.58 -6.54
CA ALA A 51 0.67 2.46 -6.88
C ALA A 51 1.07 3.53 -7.89
N GLY A 52 0.13 3.89 -8.77
CA GLY A 52 0.24 5.08 -9.58
C GLY A 52 -0.09 6.33 -8.76
N SER A 53 0.74 7.37 -8.87
CA SER A 53 0.42 8.72 -8.41
C SER A 53 -0.05 9.55 -9.60
N ASN A 54 -1.35 9.65 -9.78
CA ASN A 54 -1.95 10.24 -10.98
C ASN A 54 -1.62 11.73 -11.12
N HIS A 55 -1.78 12.50 -10.04
CA HIS A 55 -1.47 13.94 -10.07
C HIS A 55 0.04 14.20 -10.06
N GLY A 56 0.82 13.28 -9.50
CA GLY A 56 2.27 13.41 -9.38
C GLY A 56 3.05 12.81 -10.55
N ALA A 57 2.37 12.35 -11.61
CA ALA A 57 2.96 11.71 -12.79
C ALA A 57 4.09 10.70 -12.45
N SER A 58 3.90 9.90 -11.40
CA SER A 58 4.95 9.03 -10.85
C SER A 58 4.38 7.68 -10.39
N ILE A 59 5.26 6.69 -10.29
CA ILE A 59 4.96 5.41 -9.64
C ILE A 59 5.54 5.45 -8.23
N VAL A 60 4.77 4.97 -7.26
CA VAL A 60 5.18 4.84 -5.87
C VAL A 60 5.34 3.36 -5.56
N ARG A 61 6.49 3.03 -4.97
CA ARG A 61 6.79 1.72 -4.40
C ARG A 61 6.83 1.83 -2.88
N LEU A 62 6.25 0.86 -2.20
CA LEU A 62 6.36 0.71 -0.76
C LEU A 62 6.76 -0.71 -0.42
N GLU A 63 7.81 -0.83 0.40
CA GLU A 63 8.34 -2.09 0.91
C GLU A 63 8.26 -2.05 2.44
N PRO A 64 7.57 -3.01 3.07
CA PRO A 64 7.63 -3.20 4.51
C PRO A 64 9.05 -3.47 5.00
N LEU A 65 9.34 -3.11 6.26
CA LEU A 65 10.65 -3.31 6.88
C LEU A 65 10.72 -4.56 7.78
N ASP A 66 9.63 -5.32 7.88
CA ASP A 66 9.51 -6.53 8.69
C ASP A 66 9.96 -7.82 7.97
#